data_AF-A0A4Y7RA16-F1
#
_entry.id   AF-A0A4Y7RA16-F1
#
_cell.length_a   1.000
_cell.length_b   1.000
_cell.length_c   1.000
_cell.angle_alpha   90.00
_cell.angle_beta   90.00
_cell.angle_gamma   90.00
#
_symmetry.space_group_name_H-M   'P 1'
#
loop_
_entity.id
_entity.type
_entity.pdbx_description
1 polymer ?
#
loop_
_entity_poly.entity_id
_entity_poly.type
_entity_poly.pdbx_seq_one_letter_code
_entity_poly.pdbx_strand_id
1 'polypeptide(L)'
;MGLKVPAVAVLEDGKTRFFGNGRQNKFIKRKHRSVRRKLGKLKKLKAIKKLHDKEQRWMTDQDHKISRQIVRFAQENNVTTIRLEQLSGIRQRQEQAVKTKRICIPGAFID
;
A
#
# COMPACT_ATOMS: atom_id res chain seq x y z
N MET A 1 -6.43 -4.96 2.30
CA MET A 1 -6.21 -3.84 1.36
C MET A 1 -5.04 -4.09 0.41
N GLY A 2 -5.33 -3.99 -0.89
CA GLY A 2 -4.82 -4.86 -1.94
C GLY A 2 -3.46 -4.49 -2.55
N LEU A 3 -2.64 -5.51 -2.80
CA LEU A 3 -1.37 -5.42 -3.51
C LEU A 3 -1.46 -4.74 -4.90
N LYS A 4 -2.65 -4.73 -5.52
CA LYS A 4 -2.92 -4.16 -6.85
C LYS A 4 -3.63 -2.80 -6.81
N VAL A 5 -4.58 -2.61 -5.89
CA VAL A 5 -5.39 -1.39 -5.76
C VAL A 5 -5.28 -0.85 -4.33
N PRO A 6 -4.79 0.40 -4.16
CA PRO A 6 -4.62 1.04 -2.84
C PRO A 6 -5.91 1.21 -2.05
N ALA A 7 -6.97 1.73 -2.67
CA ALA A 7 -8.24 2.00 -1.99
C ALA A 7 -9.44 1.63 -2.89
N VAL A 8 -10.53 1.22 -2.26
CA VAL A 8 -11.78 0.85 -2.90
C VAL A 8 -12.92 1.51 -2.13
N ALA A 9 -13.87 2.12 -2.84
CA ALA A 9 -15.12 2.58 -2.26
C ALA A 9 -16.28 1.79 -2.85
N VAL A 10 -17.23 1.43 -1.99
CA VAL A 10 -18.47 0.73 -2.34
C VAL A 10 -19.61 1.55 -1.78
N LEU A 11 -20.59 1.85 -2.62
CA LEU A 11 -21.85 2.48 -2.21
C LEU A 11 -22.87 1.40 -1.86
N GLU A 12 -23.91 1.80 -1.11
CA GLU A 12 -25.04 0.94 -0.77
C GLU A 12 -25.79 0.46 -2.02
N ASP A 13 -25.86 1.30 -3.06
CA ASP A 13 -26.41 0.97 -4.39
C ASP A 13 -25.58 -0.09 -5.17
N GLY A 14 -24.52 -0.63 -4.58
CA GLY A 14 -23.62 -1.60 -5.22
C GLY A 14 -22.60 -1.00 -6.19
N LYS A 15 -22.61 0.32 -6.40
CA LYS A 15 -21.59 1.00 -7.23
C LYS A 15 -20.22 0.93 -6.55
N THR A 16 -19.26 0.33 -7.24
CA THR A 16 -17.86 0.20 -6.75
C THR A 16 -16.90 1.06 -7.56
N ARG A 17 -16.01 1.79 -6.89
CA ARG A 17 -14.93 2.54 -7.52
C ARG A 17 -13.57 2.19 -6.92
N PHE A 18 -12.60 1.93 -7.78
CA PHE A 18 -11.22 1.61 -7.41
C PHE A 18 -10.35 2.86 -7.54
N PHE A 19 -9.49 3.11 -6.55
CA PHE A 19 -8.61 4.28 -6.50
C PHE A 19 -7.14 3.90 -6.40
N GLY A 20 -6.33 4.58 -7.21
CA GLY A 20 -4.86 4.49 -7.19
C GLY A 20 -4.28 3.28 -7.94
N ASN A 21 -2.95 3.28 -8.08
CA ASN A 21 -2.20 2.23 -8.79
C ASN A 21 -1.17 1.56 -7.88
N GLY A 22 -1.54 0.42 -7.30
CA GLY A 22 -0.68 -0.32 -6.36
C GLY A 22 0.57 -0.89 -7.02
N ARG A 23 0.51 -1.24 -8.32
CA ARG A 23 1.67 -1.72 -9.09
C ARG A 23 2.71 -0.63 -9.25
N GLN A 24 2.28 0.59 -9.59
CA GLN A 24 3.16 1.76 -9.70
C GLN A 24 3.79 2.08 -8.35
N ASN A 25 3.00 2.12 -7.27
CA ASN A 25 3.53 2.37 -5.92
C ASN A 25 4.60 1.34 -5.54
N LYS A 26 4.35 0.05 -5.84
CA LYS A 26 5.31 -1.03 -5.60
C LYS A 26 6.58 -0.87 -6.45
N PHE A 27 6.45 -0.46 -7.71
CA PHE A 27 7.58 -0.23 -8.60
C PHE A 27 8.47 0.91 -8.08
N ILE A 28 7.88 2.05 -7.70
CA ILE A 28 8.63 3.19 -7.15
C ILE A 28 9.36 2.81 -5.85
N LYS A 29 8.69 2.13 -4.92
CA LYS A 29 9.32 1.62 -3.69
C LYS A 29 10.51 0.71 -3.99
N ARG A 30 10.37 -0.20 -4.97
CA ARG A 30 11.45 -1.10 -5.41
C ARG A 30 12.62 -0.34 -6.04
N LYS A 31 12.33 0.64 -6.91
CA LYS A 31 13.34 1.49 -7.55
C LYS A 31 14.18 2.22 -6.51
N HIS A 32 13.55 2.92 -5.57
CA HIS A 32 14.26 3.64 -4.50
C HIS A 32 15.06 2.69 -3.59
N ARG A 33 14.49 1.54 -3.22
CA ARG A 33 15.21 0.52 -2.44
C ARG A 33 16.45 -0.02 -3.18
N SER A 34 16.33 -0.29 -4.48
CA SER A 34 17.46 -0.78 -5.30
C SER A 34 18.58 0.25 -5.38
N VAL A 35 18.23 1.52 -5.64
CA VAL A 35 19.19 2.62 -5.67
C VAL A 35 19.89 2.79 -4.31
N ARG A 36 19.16 2.81 -3.19
CA ARG A 36 19.75 2.90 -1.85
C ARG A 36 20.70 1.73 -1.56
N ARG A 37 20.33 0.50 -1.91
CA ARG A 37 21.19 -0.67 -1.74
C ARG A 37 22.49 -0.55 -2.55
N LYS A 38 22.41 -0.13 -3.82
CA LYS A 38 23.59 0.06 -4.68
C LYS A 38 24.52 1.15 -4.12
N LEU A 39 23.97 2.29 -3.70
CA LEU A 39 24.76 3.37 -3.11
C LEU A 39 25.37 2.99 -1.75
N GLY A 40 24.65 2.19 -0.94
CA GLY A 40 25.15 1.65 0.33
C GLY A 40 26.34 0.71 0.14
N LYS A 41 26.28 -0.20 -0.84
CA LYS A 41 27.41 -1.07 -1.21
C LYS A 41 28.63 -0.26 -1.66
N LEU A 42 28.42 0.82 -2.41
CA LEU A 42 29.48 1.74 -2.85
C LEU A 42 29.91 2.76 -1.77
N LYS A 43 29.32 2.71 -0.56
CA LYS A 43 29.54 3.65 0.56
C LYS A 43 29.38 5.14 0.17
N LYS A 44 28.55 5.45 -0.83
CA LYS A 44 28.31 6.82 -1.31
C LYS A 44 27.30 7.57 -0.43
N LEU A 45 27.69 7.90 0.80
CA LEU A 45 26.81 8.53 1.81
C LEU A 45 26.24 9.88 1.37
N LYS A 46 27.02 10.73 0.69
CA LYS A 46 26.56 12.02 0.15
C LYS A 46 25.38 11.85 -0.83
N ALA A 47 25.44 10.83 -1.68
CA ALA A 47 24.39 10.56 -2.65
C ALA A 47 23.11 10.02 -1.98
N ILE A 48 23.24 9.22 -0.93
CA ILE A 48 22.11 8.75 -0.12
C ILE A 48 21.43 9.93 0.58
N LYS A 49 22.21 10.84 1.20
CA LYS A 49 21.66 12.06 1.82
C LYS A 49 20.93 12.94 0.81
N LYS A 50 21.46 13.10 -0.41
CA LYS A 50 20.83 13.87 -1.51
C LYS A 50 19.51 13.25 -2.00
N LEU A 51 19.35 11.93 -1.90
CA LEU A 51 18.08 11.26 -2.22
C LEU A 51 16.99 11.58 -1.19
N HIS A 52 17.38 11.83 0.06
CA HIS A 52 16.50 12.27 1.15
C HIS A 52 15.21 11.41 1.22
N ASP A 53 14.09 12.05 1.49
CA ASP A 53 12.73 11.53 1.62
C ASP A 53 11.94 11.50 0.30
N LYS A 54 12.58 11.57 -0.87
CA LYS A 54 11.89 11.66 -2.17
C LYS A 54 10.83 10.57 -2.36
N GLU A 55 11.12 9.36 -1.91
CA GLU A 55 10.16 8.25 -1.94
C GLU A 55 8.92 8.54 -1.09
N GLN A 56 9.13 9.04 0.13
CA GLN A 56 8.05 9.32 1.07
C GLN A 56 7.19 10.48 0.56
N ARG A 57 7.79 11.57 0.07
CA ARG A 57 7.04 12.68 -0.53
C ARG A 57 6.19 12.23 -1.72
N TRP A 58 6.73 11.38 -2.58
CA TRP A 58 5.96 10.82 -3.70
C TRP A 58 4.78 9.97 -3.20
N MET A 59 4.98 9.12 -2.18
CA MET A 59 3.90 8.32 -1.60
C MET A 59 2.81 9.20 -0.98
N THR A 60 3.19 10.23 -0.21
CA THR A 60 2.25 11.18 0.39
C THR A 60 1.46 11.96 -0.65
N ASP A 61 2.09 12.40 -1.75
CA ASP A 61 1.39 13.04 -2.87
C ASP A 61 0.33 12.12 -3.50
N GLN A 62 0.66 10.83 -3.69
CA GLN A 62 -0.32 9.86 -4.19
C GLN A 62 -1.47 9.65 -3.20
N ASP A 63 -1.19 9.53 -1.91
CA ASP A 63 -2.21 9.37 -0.89
C ASP A 63 -3.15 10.59 -0.85
N HIS A 64 -2.62 11.81 -0.94
CA HIS A 64 -3.42 13.03 -1.03
C HIS A 64 -4.32 13.08 -2.28
N LYS A 65 -3.81 12.64 -3.43
CA LYS A 65 -4.59 12.56 -4.68
C LYS A 65 -5.72 11.55 -4.56
N ILE A 66 -5.46 10.38 -3.99
CA ILE A 66 -6.45 9.33 -3.76
C ILE A 66 -7.53 9.83 -2.78
N SER A 67 -7.14 10.40 -1.64
CA SER A 67 -8.10 10.96 -0.67
C SER A 67 -9.00 12.00 -1.31
N ARG A 68 -8.45 12.91 -2.13
CA ARG A 68 -9.24 13.91 -2.86
C ARG A 68 -10.21 13.28 -3.86
N GLN A 69 -9.80 12.21 -4.55
CA GLN A 69 -10.69 11.48 -5.45
C GLN A 69 -11.84 10.79 -4.71
N ILE A 70 -11.58 10.24 -3.52
CA ILE A 70 -12.59 9.59 -2.69
C ILE A 70 -13.63 10.62 -2.23
N VAL A 71 -13.19 11.78 -1.74
CA VAL A 71 -14.10 12.86 -1.32
C VAL A 71 -14.94 13.38 -2.48
N ARG A 72 -14.32 13.60 -3.66
CA ARG A 72 -15.07 14.00 -4.86
C ARG A 72 -16.10 12.95 -5.28
N PHE A 73 -15.73 11.67 -5.24
CA PHE A 73 -16.66 10.59 -5.54
C PHE A 73 -17.84 10.55 -4.56
N ALA A 74 -17.60 10.80 -3.27
CA ALA A 74 -18.66 10.91 -2.28
C ALA A 74 -19.60 12.09 -2.58
N GLN A 75 -19.05 13.25 -2.93
CA GLN A 75 -19.81 14.43 -3.32
C GLN A 75 -20.65 14.19 -4.58
N GLU A 76 -20.06 13.60 -5.62
CA GLU A 76 -20.73 13.26 -6.89
C GLU A 76 -21.94 12.32 -6.70
N ASN A 77 -21.92 11.49 -5.66
CA ASN A 77 -22.98 10.53 -5.36
C ASN A 77 -23.83 10.92 -4.15
N ASN A 78 -23.73 12.17 -3.67
CA ASN A 78 -24.49 12.70 -2.52
C ASN A 78 -24.38 11.83 -1.24
N VAL A 79 -23.20 11.25 -1.00
CA VAL A 79 -22.95 10.40 0.17
C VAL A 79 -22.78 11.28 1.42
N THR A 80 -23.58 11.02 2.46
CA THR A 80 -23.54 11.75 3.73
C THR A 80 -22.47 11.22 4.69
N THR A 81 -22.25 9.89 4.71
CA THR A 81 -21.36 9.23 5.67
C THR A 81 -20.35 8.34 4.97
N ILE A 82 -19.06 8.57 5.20
CA ILE A 82 -17.98 7.71 4.73
C ILE A 82 -17.55 6.79 5.88
N ARG A 83 -17.77 5.49 5.73
CA ARG A 83 -17.29 4.47 6.68
C ARG A 83 -15.92 3.96 6.24
N LEU A 84 -14.95 3.96 7.14
CA LEU A 84 -13.62 3.43 6.90
C LEU A 84 -13.43 2.11 7.65
N GLU A 85 -12.69 1.17 7.06
CA GLU A 85 -12.32 -0.07 7.73
C GLU A 85 -11.43 0.19 8.95
N GLN A 86 -11.62 -0.60 10.01
CA GLN A 86 -10.71 -0.61 11.15
C GLN A 86 -9.39 -1.28 10.77
N LEU A 87 -8.36 -0.45 10.56
CA LEU A 87 -7.04 -0.90 10.09
C LEU A 87 -6.11 -1.39 11.23
N SER A 88 -6.63 -1.54 12.45
CA SER A 88 -5.87 -2.07 13.59
C SER A 88 -5.36 -3.50 13.29
N GLY A 89 -4.08 -3.77 13.57
CA GLY A 89 -3.47 -5.09 13.40
C GLY A 89 -3.12 -5.51 11.97
N ILE A 90 -3.26 -4.64 10.95
CA ILE A 90 -3.01 -5.03 9.54
C ILE A 90 -1.60 -5.55 9.27
N ARG A 91 -0.58 -5.00 9.95
CA ARG A 91 0.81 -5.44 9.78
C ARG A 91 0.98 -6.91 10.22
N GLN A 92 0.41 -7.27 11.36
CA GLN A 92 0.42 -8.65 11.88
C GLN A 92 -0.34 -9.61 10.95
N ARG A 93 -1.53 -9.22 10.48
CA ARG A 93 -2.30 -10.01 9.49
C ARG A 93 -1.51 -10.26 8.20
N GLN A 94 -0.76 -9.26 7.72
CA GLN A 94 0.09 -9.41 6.53
C GLN A 94 1.29 -10.34 6.78
N GLU A 95 1.93 -10.26 7.94
CA GLU A 95 3.05 -11.13 8.31
C GLU A 95 2.61 -12.59 8.44
N GLN A 96 1.44 -12.85 9.05
CA GLN A 96 0.87 -14.18 9.17
C GLN A 96 0.53 -14.78 7.79
N ALA A 97 -0.08 -14.00 6.90
CA ALA A 97 -0.35 -14.42 5.52
C ALA A 97 0.92 -14.73 4.71
N VAL A 98 2.06 -14.10 5.01
CA VAL A 98 3.36 -14.43 4.39
C VAL A 98 3.97 -15.69 5.00
N LYS A 99 3.81 -15.93 6.31
CA LYS A 99 4.24 -17.16 6.97
C LYS A 99 3.47 -18.38 6.44
N THR A 100 2.14 -18.31 6.35
CA THR A 100 1.31 -19.41 5.82
C THR A 100 1.60 -19.76 4.36
N LYS A 101 2.16 -18.83 3.57
CA LYS A 101 2.59 -19.09 2.18
C LYS A 101 3.98 -19.73 2.06
N ARG A 102 4.68 -19.92 3.17
CA ARG A 102 5.98 -20.60 3.23
C ARG A 102 5.81 -21.88 4.04
N ILE A 103 5.41 -22.94 3.35
CA ILE A 103 5.39 -24.33 3.81
C ILE A 103 4.37 -24.62 4.92
N CYS A 104 3.21 -25.15 4.52
CA CYS A 104 2.48 -26.11 5.33
C CYS A 104 2.72 -27.48 4.68
N ILE A 105 3.62 -28.28 5.24
CA ILE A 105 3.56 -29.74 5.03
C ILE A 105 2.40 -30.18 5.93
N PRO A 106 1.30 -30.74 5.39
CA PRO A 106 0.30 -31.36 6.23
C PRO A 106 0.91 -32.66 6.76
N GLY A 107 1.39 -32.63 8.00
CA GLY A 107 1.95 -33.80 8.67
C GLY A 107 2.05 -33.57 10.16
N ALA A 108 1.47 -34.51 10.92
CA ALA A 108 1.44 -34.64 12.37
C ALA A 108 0.45 -33.76 13.14
N PHE A 109 -0.78 -34.26 13.32
CA PHE A 109 -1.19 -34.83 14.61
C PHE A 109 -2.49 -35.65 14.41
N ILE A 110 -2.33 -36.94 14.13
CA ILE A 110 -3.25 -37.97 14.59
C ILE A 110 -2.52 -38.56 15.80
N ASP A 111 -3.08 -38.29 16.98
CA ASP A 111 -3.24 -39.15 18.16
C ASP A 111 -3.81 -38.28 19.30
#